data_AF-A0A7V8YS82-F1
#
_entry.id   AF-A0A7V8YS82-F1
#
_cell.length_a   1.000
_cell.length_b   1.000
_cell.length_c   1.000
_cell.angle_alpha   90.00
_cell.angle_beta   90.00
_cell.angle_gamma   90.00
#
_symmetry.space_group_name_H-M   'P 1'
#
loop_
_entity.id
_entity.type
_entity.pdbx_description
1 polymer ?
#
loop_
_entity_poly.entity_id
_entity_poly.type
_entity_poly.pdbx_seq_one_letter_code
_entity_poly.pdbx_strand_id
1 'polypeptide(L)'
;MNRNSARFAALIVVALLALPTLASAALPRKGVLLKGTLHAAGLTAVTKPIDLKVAATGKTARFTWWCGATKLATHRSAITVAIKPDGTFAGTSNTGSLTVWTVRGRFLTATTARASLRVIATCDGKGGLANLKAP
;
A
#
# COMPACT_ATOMS: atom_id res chain seq x y z
N MET A 1 52.86 -44.64 25.84
CA MET A 1 52.89 -44.18 24.42
C MET A 1 52.13 -45.24 23.62
N ASN A 2 51.04 -45.05 22.90
CA ASN A 2 50.39 -43.88 22.30
C ASN A 2 48.86 -44.06 22.30
N ARG A 3 48.14 -42.96 22.55
CA ARG A 3 46.68 -42.81 22.45
C ARG A 3 46.38 -42.31 21.03
N ASN A 4 45.66 -43.06 20.19
CA ASN A 4 45.13 -42.52 18.94
C ASN A 4 43.61 -42.71 18.89
N SER A 5 42.92 -41.64 19.25
CA SER A 5 41.47 -41.50 19.25
C SER A 5 40.98 -41.25 17.82
N ALA A 6 40.30 -42.22 17.21
CA ALA A 6 39.59 -42.01 15.95
C ALA A 6 38.32 -41.18 16.21
N ARG A 7 38.32 -39.93 15.75
CA ARG A 7 37.15 -39.05 15.75
C ARG A 7 36.30 -39.35 14.52
N PHE A 8 35.16 -39.98 14.70
CA PHE A 8 34.12 -40.09 13.67
C PHE A 8 33.42 -38.73 13.54
N ALA A 9 33.68 -38.03 12.44
CA ALA A 9 32.97 -36.81 12.07
C ALA A 9 31.63 -37.21 11.43
N ALA A 10 30.53 -37.05 12.17
CA ALA A 10 29.18 -37.17 11.64
C ALA A 10 28.77 -35.84 10.97
N LEU A 11 28.71 -35.82 9.64
CA LEU A 11 28.16 -34.73 8.85
C LEU A 11 26.63 -34.84 8.85
N ILE A 12 25.95 -34.03 9.65
CA ILE A 12 24.49 -33.85 9.59
C ILE A 12 24.20 -32.81 8.50
N VAL A 13 23.71 -33.27 7.35
CA VAL A 13 23.18 -32.38 6.30
C VAL A 13 21.73 -32.06 6.65
N VAL A 14 21.48 -30.88 7.24
CA VAL A 14 20.12 -30.37 7.45
C VAL A 14 19.69 -29.62 6.19
N ALA A 15 18.86 -30.25 5.35
CA ALA A 15 18.20 -29.60 4.24
C ALA A 15 17.06 -28.70 4.79
N LEU A 16 17.32 -27.40 4.93
CA LEU A 16 16.32 -26.40 5.26
C LEU A 16 15.41 -26.16 4.05
N LEU A 17 14.22 -26.77 4.06
CA LEU A 17 13.13 -26.43 3.15
C LEU A 17 12.68 -24.99 3.43
N ALA A 18 13.07 -24.07 2.54
CA ALA A 18 12.59 -22.70 2.53
C ALA A 18 11.09 -22.70 2.15
N LEU A 19 10.21 -22.74 3.14
CA LEU A 19 8.78 -22.50 2.95
C LEU A 19 8.60 -21.03 2.53
N PRO A 20 8.07 -20.73 1.33
CA PRO A 20 7.71 -19.37 0.99
C PRO A 20 6.59 -18.95 1.95
N THR A 21 6.90 -18.06 2.89
CA THR A 21 5.89 -17.44 3.73
C THR A 21 4.98 -16.63 2.82
N LEU A 22 3.78 -17.15 2.55
CA LEU A 22 2.69 -16.38 1.99
C LEU A 22 2.43 -15.25 2.97
N ALA A 23 2.97 -14.07 2.70
CA ALA A 23 2.67 -12.87 3.46
C ALA A 23 1.17 -12.59 3.29
N SER A 24 0.36 -13.14 4.20
CA SER A 24 -1.05 -12.82 4.34
C SER A 24 -1.15 -11.31 4.44
N ALA A 25 -1.86 -10.70 3.51
CA ALA A 25 -2.13 -9.29 3.62
C ALA A 25 -2.85 -9.03 4.95
N ALA A 26 -2.41 -8.02 5.67
CA ALA A 26 -3.11 -7.64 6.89
C ALA A 26 -4.45 -7.02 6.54
N LEU A 27 -5.49 -7.36 7.30
CA LEU A 27 -6.76 -6.65 7.24
C LEU A 27 -6.66 -5.33 8.03
N PRO A 28 -7.31 -4.26 7.57
CA PRO A 28 -7.27 -2.99 8.28
C PRO A 28 -8.04 -3.01 9.61
N ARG A 29 -7.62 -2.13 10.51
CA ARG A 29 -8.43 -1.73 11.66
C ARG A 29 -9.69 -1.01 11.17
N LYS A 30 -10.85 -1.48 11.61
CA LYS A 30 -12.15 -0.84 11.34
C LYS A 30 -12.15 0.62 11.78
N GLY A 31 -12.71 1.50 10.96
CA GLY A 31 -12.80 2.93 11.29
C GLY A 31 -11.49 3.71 11.28
N VAL A 32 -10.33 3.10 10.94
CA VAL A 32 -9.04 3.81 10.97
C VAL A 32 -8.95 4.84 9.85
N LEU A 33 -8.36 6.00 10.14
CA LEU A 33 -7.94 6.97 9.14
C LEU A 33 -6.44 6.85 8.94
N LEU A 34 -6.02 6.45 7.74
CA LEU A 34 -4.62 6.45 7.34
C LEU A 34 -4.33 7.71 6.53
N LYS A 35 -3.17 8.33 6.79
CA LYS A 35 -2.70 9.51 6.09
C LYS A 35 -1.35 9.24 5.45
N GLY A 36 -1.06 9.89 4.33
CA GLY A 36 0.28 9.92 3.76
C GLY A 36 0.37 10.89 2.60
N THR A 37 1.50 10.85 1.92
CA THR A 37 1.81 11.76 0.82
C THR A 37 2.29 10.93 -0.37
N LEU A 38 1.71 11.17 -1.54
CA LEU A 38 2.22 10.66 -2.80
C LEU A 38 3.48 11.40 -3.17
N HIS A 39 4.47 10.64 -3.61
CA HIS A 39 5.60 11.19 -4.32
C HIS A 39 5.49 10.79 -5.78
N ALA A 40 5.35 11.79 -6.66
CA ALA A 40 5.40 11.56 -8.09
C ALA A 40 6.79 11.08 -8.50
N ALA A 41 6.86 10.07 -9.37
CA ALA A 41 8.10 9.65 -9.98
C ALA A 41 8.50 10.66 -11.07
N GLY A 42 9.69 11.25 -10.98
CA GLY A 42 10.22 12.22 -11.95
C GLY A 42 11.12 13.28 -11.32
N LEU A 43 11.76 14.12 -12.16
CA LEU A 43 12.73 15.16 -11.75
C LEU A 43 12.13 16.29 -10.89
N THR A 44 10.81 16.42 -10.86
CA THR A 44 10.08 17.33 -9.99
C THR A 44 9.15 16.52 -9.10
N ALA A 45 9.59 16.31 -7.85
CA ALA A 45 8.81 15.60 -6.84
C ALA A 45 7.58 16.44 -6.46
N VAL A 46 6.45 16.19 -7.11
CA VAL A 46 5.18 16.76 -6.68
C VAL A 46 4.62 15.89 -5.56
N THR A 47 4.46 16.49 -4.39
CA THR A 47 3.83 15.87 -3.23
C THR A 47 2.32 16.07 -3.29
N LYS A 48 1.53 15.03 -3.02
CA LYS A 48 0.07 15.15 -2.89
C LYS A 48 -0.42 14.41 -1.65
N PRO A 49 -1.17 15.06 -0.74
CA PRO A 49 -1.70 14.38 0.43
C PRO A 49 -2.76 13.35 0.02
N ILE A 50 -2.83 12.26 0.78
CA ILE A 50 -3.85 11.22 0.70
C ILE A 50 -4.40 10.97 2.09
N ASP A 51 -5.71 10.77 2.15
CA ASP A 51 -6.40 10.11 3.24
C ASP A 51 -7.07 8.81 2.77
N LEU A 52 -6.95 7.75 3.57
CA LEU A 52 -7.68 6.50 3.39
C LEU A 52 -8.45 6.20 4.68
N LYS A 53 -9.76 6.46 4.67
CA LYS A 53 -10.65 6.20 5.81
C LYS A 53 -11.34 4.85 5.63
N VAL A 54 -11.00 3.88 6.47
CA VAL A 54 -11.67 2.58 6.50
C VAL A 54 -13.04 2.73 7.17
N ALA A 55 -14.07 2.15 6.58
CA ALA A 55 -15.42 2.16 7.14
C ALA A 55 -15.47 1.37 8.46
N ALA A 56 -16.50 1.61 9.28
CA ALA A 56 -16.72 0.87 10.52
C ALA A 56 -16.88 -0.65 10.30
N THR A 57 -17.35 -1.04 9.11
CA THR A 57 -17.48 -2.46 8.72
C THR A 57 -16.13 -3.12 8.38
N GLY A 58 -15.11 -2.35 8.03
CA GLY A 58 -13.83 -2.84 7.53
C GLY A 58 -13.86 -3.37 6.09
N LYS A 59 -15.01 -3.33 5.41
CA LYS A 59 -15.19 -3.89 4.05
C LYS A 59 -14.96 -2.87 2.93
N THR A 60 -14.97 -1.59 3.26
CA THR A 60 -14.76 -0.49 2.31
C THR A 60 -13.85 0.56 2.91
N ALA A 61 -13.22 1.36 2.05
CA ALA A 61 -12.49 2.54 2.46
C ALA A 61 -12.76 3.70 1.51
N ARG A 62 -12.81 4.92 2.06
CA ARG A 62 -12.87 6.15 1.27
C ARG A 62 -11.45 6.67 1.06
N PHE A 63 -11.01 6.63 -0.18
CA PHE A 63 -9.74 7.20 -0.61
C PHE A 63 -9.95 8.63 -1.08
N THR A 64 -9.26 9.58 -0.47
CA THR A 64 -9.33 11.02 -0.77
C THR A 64 -7.93 11.54 -1.06
N TRP A 65 -7.80 12.38 -2.08
CA TRP A 65 -6.54 13.00 -2.45
C TRP A 65 -6.76 14.42 -2.99
N TRP A 66 -5.70 15.22 -3.03
CA TRP A 66 -5.74 16.64 -3.41
C TRP A 66 -4.76 16.97 -4.54
N CYS A 67 -5.13 17.89 -5.42
CA CYS A 67 -4.25 18.45 -6.45
C CYS A 67 -3.28 19.46 -5.83
N GLY A 68 -2.17 19.01 -5.27
CA GLY A 68 -1.10 19.88 -4.79
C GLY A 68 -0.52 19.43 -3.45
N ALA A 69 0.48 20.17 -2.97
CA ALA A 69 1.23 19.80 -1.77
C ALA A 69 0.42 19.91 -0.46
N THR A 70 -0.68 20.66 -0.46
CA THR A 70 -1.48 20.92 0.73
C THR A 70 -2.93 20.47 0.54
N LYS A 71 -3.61 20.16 1.66
CA LYS A 71 -5.05 19.85 1.66
C LYS A 71 -5.94 21.07 1.42
N LEU A 72 -5.35 22.26 1.35
CA LEU A 72 -6.00 23.52 0.99
C LEU A 72 -6.09 23.71 -0.53
N ALA A 73 -5.49 22.80 -1.31
CA ALA A 73 -5.67 22.80 -2.75
C ALA A 73 -7.15 22.76 -3.12
N THR A 74 -7.53 23.64 -4.05
CA THR A 74 -8.91 23.87 -4.50
C THR A 74 -9.56 22.62 -5.10
N HIS A 75 -8.77 21.66 -5.57
CA HIS A 75 -9.28 20.45 -6.21
C HIS A 75 -9.01 19.20 -5.37
N ARG A 76 -10.10 18.64 -4.83
CA ARG A 76 -10.14 17.43 -4.01
C ARG A 76 -10.92 16.35 -4.75
N SER A 77 -10.38 15.14 -4.80
CA SER A 77 -11.03 13.99 -5.42
C SER A 77 -11.13 12.82 -4.44
N ALA A 78 -12.22 12.06 -4.53
CA ALA A 78 -12.46 10.93 -3.65
C ALA A 78 -13.25 9.81 -4.32
N ILE A 79 -12.99 8.58 -3.90
CA ILE A 79 -13.74 7.40 -4.30
C ILE A 79 -13.85 6.43 -3.10
N THR A 80 -14.93 5.66 -3.06
CA THR A 80 -15.07 4.55 -2.12
C THR A 80 -14.64 3.27 -2.82
N VAL A 81 -13.72 2.52 -2.22
CA VAL A 81 -13.20 1.25 -2.74
C VAL A 81 -13.60 0.10 -1.83
N ALA A 82 -13.86 -1.06 -2.42
CA ALA A 82 -14.00 -2.30 -1.67
C ALA A 82 -12.62 -2.80 -1.20
N ILE A 83 -12.58 -3.31 0.02
CA ILE A 83 -11.41 -3.99 0.58
C ILE A 83 -11.64 -5.48 0.38
N LYS A 84 -10.74 -6.11 -0.36
CA LYS A 84 -10.77 -7.56 -0.58
C LYS A 84 -10.27 -8.31 0.66
N PRO A 85 -10.60 -9.62 0.79
CA PRO A 85 -10.12 -10.44 1.90
C PRO A 85 -8.59 -10.51 2.00
N ASP A 86 -7.89 -10.34 0.87
CA ASP A 86 -6.44 -10.24 0.77
C ASP A 86 -5.92 -8.81 1.05
N GLY A 87 -6.69 -7.97 1.75
CA GLY A 87 -6.30 -6.61 2.12
C GLY A 87 -5.99 -5.67 0.95
N THR A 88 -6.26 -6.07 -0.30
CA THR A 88 -6.08 -5.20 -1.47
C THR A 88 -7.32 -4.35 -1.72
N PHE A 89 -7.12 -3.22 -2.38
CA PHE A 89 -8.19 -2.35 -2.85
C PHE A 89 -7.81 -1.69 -4.16
N ALA A 90 -8.82 -1.43 -4.99
CA ALA A 90 -8.65 -0.70 -6.24
C ALA A 90 -9.91 0.10 -6.57
N GLY A 91 -9.74 1.19 -7.29
CA GLY A 91 -10.84 2.05 -7.72
C GLY A 91 -10.44 2.86 -8.94
N THR A 92 -11.43 3.15 -9.77
CA THR A 92 -11.26 3.93 -10.99
C THR A 92 -12.31 5.04 -11.01
N SER A 93 -11.87 6.28 -11.24
CA SER A 93 -12.75 7.42 -11.41
C SER A 93 -12.83 7.77 -12.89
N ASN A 94 -14.05 7.81 -13.40
CA ASN A 94 -14.35 8.14 -14.79
C ASN A 94 -15.21 9.40 -14.88
N THR A 95 -15.06 10.13 -15.97
CA THR A 95 -15.99 11.17 -16.43
C THR A 95 -16.48 10.73 -17.80
N GLY A 96 -17.73 10.26 -17.90
CA GLY A 96 -18.19 9.55 -19.08
C GLY A 96 -17.37 8.28 -19.35
N SER A 97 -16.86 8.12 -20.57
CA SER A 97 -15.96 7.02 -20.96
C SER A 97 -14.50 7.27 -20.62
N LEU A 98 -14.12 8.49 -20.21
CA LEU A 98 -12.73 8.86 -19.92
C LEU A 98 -12.36 8.47 -18.50
N THR A 99 -11.34 7.64 -18.33
CA THR A 99 -10.71 7.43 -17.02
C THR A 99 -9.87 8.63 -16.62
N VAL A 100 -10.25 9.27 -15.51
CA VAL A 100 -9.60 10.48 -15.01
C VAL A 100 -8.41 10.11 -14.10
N TRP A 101 -8.60 9.09 -13.25
CA TRP A 101 -7.55 8.56 -12.38
C TRP A 101 -7.92 7.17 -11.85
N THR A 102 -6.90 6.42 -11.43
CA THR A 102 -7.06 5.10 -10.80
C THR A 102 -6.24 5.02 -9.52
N VAL A 103 -6.75 4.31 -8.53
CA VAL A 103 -6.02 3.97 -7.31
C VAL A 103 -5.93 2.46 -7.17
N ARG A 104 -4.78 1.98 -6.71
CA ARG A 104 -4.57 0.60 -6.25
C ARG A 104 -3.77 0.62 -4.97
N GLY A 105 -4.04 -0.30 -4.06
CA GLY A 105 -3.26 -0.40 -2.84
C GLY A 105 -3.50 -1.69 -2.08
N ARG A 106 -2.75 -1.83 -0.98
CA ARG A 106 -2.80 -2.99 -0.08
C ARG A 106 -2.47 -2.56 1.33
N PHE A 107 -3.18 -3.12 2.30
CA PHE A 107 -2.83 -3.00 3.71
C PHE A 107 -1.62 -3.87 4.05
N LEU A 108 -0.63 -3.28 4.73
CA LEU A 108 0.58 -3.97 5.18
C LEU A 108 0.42 -4.42 6.64
N THR A 109 -0.25 -3.60 7.44
CA THR A 109 -0.67 -3.90 8.81
C THR A 109 -2.09 -3.38 9.03
N ALA A 110 -2.67 -3.61 10.21
CA ALA A 110 -3.98 -3.05 10.57
C ALA A 110 -4.01 -1.51 10.56
N THR A 111 -2.86 -0.84 10.59
CA THR A 111 -2.72 0.62 10.69
C THR A 111 -1.81 1.23 9.64
N THR A 112 -1.40 0.44 8.63
CA THR A 112 -0.56 0.92 7.53
C THR A 112 -0.98 0.34 6.19
N ALA A 113 -0.81 1.11 5.12
CA ALA A 113 -1.10 0.67 3.76
C ALA A 113 -0.11 1.27 2.77
N ARG A 114 0.07 0.63 1.63
CA ARG A 114 0.75 1.20 0.47
C ARG A 114 -0.25 1.42 -0.64
N ALA A 115 -0.20 2.58 -1.28
CA ALA A 115 -1.09 2.96 -2.36
C ALA A 115 -0.31 3.52 -3.54
N SER A 116 -0.85 3.28 -4.74
CA SER A 116 -0.44 3.88 -6.00
C SER A 116 -1.62 4.64 -6.57
N LEU A 117 -1.39 5.90 -6.93
CA LEU A 117 -2.34 6.71 -7.68
C LEU A 117 -1.79 6.91 -9.09
N ARG A 118 -2.61 6.66 -10.11
CA ARG A 118 -2.33 7.07 -11.49
C ARG A 118 -3.32 8.17 -11.84
N VAL A 119 -2.81 9.33 -12.24
CA VAL A 119 -3.61 10.47 -12.68
C VAL A 119 -3.46 10.57 -14.20
N ILE A 120 -4.56 10.77 -14.92
CA ILE A 120 -4.57 10.75 -16.39
C ILE A 120 -5.00 12.12 -16.94
N ALA A 121 -6.11 12.68 -16.43
CA ALA A 121 -6.75 13.85 -17.05
C ALA A 121 -7.11 14.97 -16.05
N THR A 122 -6.46 15.02 -14.88
CA THR A 122 -6.71 16.06 -13.87
C THR A 122 -5.42 16.49 -13.17
N CYS A 123 -5.47 17.62 -12.45
CA CYS A 123 -4.30 18.27 -11.85
C CYS A 123 -3.15 18.45 -12.87
N ASP A 124 -1.94 18.06 -12.49
CA ASP A 124 -0.70 18.02 -13.28
C ASP A 124 -0.49 16.69 -14.03
N GLY A 125 -1.47 15.79 -14.07
CA GLY A 125 -1.34 14.46 -14.69
C GLY A 125 -0.36 13.51 -13.98
N LYS A 126 0.22 13.90 -12.83
CA LYS A 126 1.23 13.09 -12.14
C LYS A 126 0.61 12.24 -11.04
N GLY A 127 0.78 10.92 -11.18
CA GLY A 127 0.50 9.92 -10.14
C GLY A 127 1.64 9.79 -9.14
N GLY A 128 1.64 8.72 -8.35
CA GLY A 128 2.74 8.42 -7.43
C GLY A 128 2.47 7.22 -6.54
N LEU A 129 3.43 6.95 -5.66
CA LEU A 129 3.34 5.96 -4.60
C LEU A 129 3.28 6.66 -3.25
N ALA A 130 2.52 6.09 -2.31
CA ALA A 130 2.42 6.58 -0.94
C ALA A 130 2.44 5.41 0.04
N ASN A 131 3.14 5.60 1.15
CA ASN A 131 2.92 4.85 2.37
C ASN A 131 1.96 5.64 3.24
N LEU A 132 0.93 4.97 3.74
CA LEU A 132 -0.11 5.53 4.57
C LEU A 132 0.03 4.94 5.97
N LYS A 133 -0.09 5.77 6.99
CA LYS A 133 -0.08 5.35 8.40
C LYS A 133 -1.18 6.02 9.19
N ALA A 134 -1.66 5.36 10.23
CA ALA A 134 -2.50 6.01 11.23
C ALA A 134 -1.71 7.18 11.88
N PRO A 135 -2.37 8.28 12.25
CA PRO A 135 -1.75 9.35 13.02
C PRO A 135 -1.28 8.86 14.40
#